data_AF-A0A8H8M632-F1
#
_entry.id   AF-A0A8H8M632-F1
#
_cell.length_a   1.000
_cell.length_b   1.000
_cell.length_c   1.000
_cell.angle_alpha   90.00
_cell.angle_beta   90.00
_cell.angle_gamma   90.00
#
_symmetry.space_group_name_H-M   'P 1'
#
loop_
_entity.id
_entity.type
_entity.pdbx_description
1 polymer ?
#
loop_
_entity_poly.entity_id
_entity_poly.type
_entity_poly.pdbx_seq_one_letter_code
_entity_poly.pdbx_strand_id
1 'polypeptide(L)'
;MGFFVAMILFPEAQAKAQQEIDLVTGSNRLPTIDDRSRLPYVGRLINELFRWRPTVPNGIPHVSLKDDIYKGYYIPRGAIV
;
A
#
# COMPACT_ATOMS: atom_id res chain seq x y z
N MET A 1 1.67 1.26 -11.72
CA MET A 1 2.86 0.56 -12.26
C MET A 1 3.88 0.10 -11.20
N GLY A 2 3.70 0.36 -9.88
CA GLY A 2 4.68 -0.07 -8.86
C GLY A 2 4.80 -1.59 -8.68
N PHE A 3 3.69 -2.33 -8.77
CA PHE A 3 3.66 -3.78 -8.60
C PHE A 3 4.58 -4.52 -9.58
N PHE A 4 4.41 -4.32 -10.89
CA PHE A 4 5.22 -5.04 -11.89
C PHE A 4 6.71 -4.79 -11.74
N VAL A 5 7.11 -3.54 -11.45
CA VAL A 5 8.52 -3.22 -11.21
C VAL A 5 9.03 -3.93 -9.95
N ALA A 6 8.25 -3.96 -8.87
CA ALA A 6 8.63 -4.69 -7.67
C ALA A 6 8.74 -6.21 -7.92
N MET A 7 7.81 -6.81 -8.67
CA MET A 7 7.86 -8.25 -8.96
C MET A 7 9.03 -8.63 -9.88
N ILE A 8 9.43 -7.74 -10.79
CA ILE A 8 10.64 -7.92 -11.61
C ILE A 8 11.92 -7.80 -10.78
N LEU A 9 11.99 -6.83 -9.86
CA LEU A 9 13.18 -6.59 -9.03
C LEU A 9 13.33 -7.59 -7.88
N PHE A 10 12.22 -8.16 -7.40
CA PHE A 10 12.15 -9.07 -6.24
C PHE A 10 11.35 -10.34 -6.59
N PRO A 11 11.86 -11.17 -7.53
CA PRO A 11 11.15 -12.36 -8.01
C PRO A 11 10.88 -13.39 -6.90
N GLU A 12 11.70 -13.46 -5.86
CA GLU A 12 11.48 -14.32 -4.70
C GLU A 12 10.23 -13.93 -3.90
N ALA A 13 9.93 -12.63 -3.81
CA ALA A 13 8.71 -12.15 -3.15
C ALA A 13 7.48 -12.49 -3.99
N GLN A 14 7.58 -12.38 -5.32
CA GLN A 14 6.52 -12.81 -6.24
C GLN A 14 6.24 -14.31 -6.10
N ALA A 15 7.29 -15.14 -6.15
CA ALA A 15 7.16 -16.60 -6.04
C ALA A 15 6.50 -17.02 -4.71
N LYS A 16 6.87 -16.37 -3.61
CA LYS A 16 6.30 -16.64 -2.28
C LYS A 16 4.82 -16.25 -2.19
N ALA A 17 4.42 -15.13 -2.81
CA ALA A 17 3.01 -14.74 -2.87
C ALA A 17 2.18 -15.68 -3.74
N GLN A 18 2.73 -16.12 -4.87
CA GLN A 18 2.11 -17.14 -5.71
C GLN A 18 1.89 -18.45 -4.94
N GLN A 19 2.91 -18.91 -4.20
CA GLN A 19 2.81 -20.13 -3.39
C GLN A 19 1.71 -20.04 -2.33
N GLU A 20 1.58 -18.91 -1.63
CA GLU A 20 0.50 -18.71 -0.66
C GLU A 20 -0.89 -18.76 -1.33
N ILE A 21 -1.02 -18.13 -2.50
CA ILE A 21 -2.26 -18.17 -3.29
C ILE A 21 -2.61 -19.61 -3.69
N ASP A 22 -1.65 -20.34 -4.25
CA ASP A 22 -1.82 -21.72 -4.70
C ASP A 22 -2.21 -22.65 -3.55
N LEU A 23 -1.61 -22.47 -2.36
CA LEU A 23 -1.97 -23.24 -1.16
C LEU A 23 -3.41 -22.97 -0.69
N VAL A 24 -3.88 -21.73 -0.82
CA VAL A 24 -5.22 -21.34 -0.36
C VAL A 24 -6.31 -21.79 -1.33
N THR A 25 -6.05 -21.70 -2.63
CA THR A 25 -7.00 -22.06 -3.68
C THR A 25 -6.88 -23.51 -4.15
N GLY A 26 -5.80 -24.21 -3.78
CA GLY A 26 -5.47 -25.53 -4.31
C GLY A 26 -5.15 -25.52 -5.80
N SER A 27 -4.81 -24.34 -6.37
CA SER A 27 -4.59 -24.10 -7.80
C SER A 27 -5.74 -24.55 -8.73
N ASN A 28 -6.94 -24.81 -8.18
CA ASN A 28 -8.11 -25.29 -8.94
C ASN A 28 -9.13 -24.19 -9.24
N ARG A 29 -8.95 -23.01 -8.61
CA ARG A 29 -9.81 -21.84 -8.77
C ARG A 29 -9.01 -20.56 -8.59
N LEU A 30 -9.60 -19.45 -9.02
CA LEU A 30 -9.07 -18.12 -8.72
C LEU A 30 -9.39 -17.72 -7.26
N PRO A 31 -8.55 -16.87 -6.63
CA PRO A 31 -8.84 -16.30 -5.32
C PRO A 31 -10.10 -15.44 -5.31
N THR A 32 -10.81 -15.42 -4.19
CA THR A 32 -11.94 -14.50 -3.95
C THR A 32 -11.64 -13.59 -2.74
N ILE A 33 -12.51 -12.61 -2.48
CA ILE A 33 -12.31 -11.70 -1.33
C ILE A 33 -12.40 -12.43 0.02
N ASP A 34 -13.16 -13.53 0.08
CA ASP A 34 -13.33 -14.34 1.28
C ASP A 34 -12.03 -15.03 1.71
N ASP A 35 -11.10 -15.23 0.78
CA ASP A 35 -9.79 -15.82 1.05
C ASP A 35 -8.82 -14.85 1.75
N ARG A 36 -9.15 -13.54 1.83
CA ARG A 36 -8.20 -12.50 2.27
C ARG A 36 -7.59 -12.77 3.64
N SER A 37 -8.35 -13.29 4.60
CA SER A 37 -7.85 -13.62 5.94
C SER A 37 -6.83 -14.76 5.94
N ARG A 38 -6.86 -15.61 4.90
CA ARG A 38 -5.95 -16.74 4.68
C ARG A 38 -4.75 -16.39 3.80
N LEU A 39 -4.65 -15.15 3.30
CA LEU A 39 -3.56 -14.67 2.45
C LEU A 39 -2.71 -13.58 3.17
N PRO A 40 -2.15 -13.85 4.37
CA PRO A 40 -1.45 -12.83 5.14
C PRO A 40 -0.13 -12.37 4.51
N TYR A 41 0.56 -13.19 3.72
CA TYR A 41 1.76 -12.77 3.00
C TYR A 41 1.41 -11.85 1.83
N VAL A 42 0.41 -12.19 1.01
CA VAL A 42 -0.09 -11.31 -0.05
C VAL A 42 -0.53 -9.96 0.52
N GLY A 43 -1.26 -9.96 1.65
CA GLY A 43 -1.67 -8.72 2.32
C GLY A 43 -0.47 -7.86 2.75
N ARG A 44 0.59 -8.48 3.28
CA ARG A 44 1.84 -7.79 3.64
C ARG A 44 2.59 -7.29 2.41
N LEU A 45 2.64 -8.06 1.33
CA LEU A 45 3.24 -7.64 0.07
C LEU A 45 2.54 -6.41 -0.50
N ILE A 46 1.20 -6.36 -0.46
CA ILE A 46 0.43 -5.19 -0.87
C ILE A 46 0.78 -3.96 -0.03
N ASN A 47 0.84 -4.10 1.30
CA ASN A 47 1.24 -3.01 2.18
C ASN A 47 2.66 -2.52 1.87
N GLU A 48 3.58 -3.43 1.59
CA GLU A 48 4.95 -3.10 1.25
C GLU A 48 5.07 -2.36 -0.09
N LEU A 49 4.23 -2.69 -1.07
CA LEU A 49 4.16 -1.94 -2.32
C LEU A 49 3.73 -0.50 -2.08
N PHE A 50 2.72 -0.28 -1.25
CA PHE A 50 2.26 1.07 -0.89
C PHE A 50 3.30 1.84 -0.08
N ARG A 51 4.09 1.16 0.77
CA ARG A 51 5.21 1.77 1.49
C ARG A 51 6.37 2.13 0.57
N TRP A 52 6.73 1.24 -0.35
CA TRP A 52 7.90 1.38 -1.23
C TRP A 52 7.68 2.39 -2.35
N ARG A 53 6.51 2.35 -3.00
CA ARG A 53 6.13 3.28 -4.05
C ARG A 53 4.68 3.73 -3.86
N PRO A 54 4.42 4.64 -2.92
CA PRO A 54 3.09 5.18 -2.69
C PRO A 54 2.57 5.86 -3.95
N THR A 55 1.27 5.67 -4.24
CA THR A 55 0.63 6.30 -5.40
C THR A 55 0.54 7.82 -5.25
N VAL A 56 0.39 8.31 -4.02
CA VAL A 56 0.27 9.72 -3.69
C VAL A 56 1.34 10.08 -2.65
N PRO A 57 2.62 10.21 -3.07
CA PRO A 57 3.75 10.32 -2.14
C PRO A 57 3.68 11.56 -1.22
N ASN A 58 3.07 12.65 -1.69
CA ASN A 58 2.90 13.88 -0.93
C ASN A 58 1.48 14.07 -0.36
N GLY A 59 0.61 13.06 -0.47
CA GLY A 59 -0.82 13.23 -0.20
C GLY A 59 -1.50 14.19 -1.19
N ILE A 60 -2.73 14.56 -0.87
CA ILE A 60 -3.46 15.63 -1.56
C ILE A 60 -3.26 16.90 -0.74
N PRO A 61 -2.92 18.06 -1.33
CA PRO A 61 -2.74 19.28 -0.55
C PRO A 61 -3.98 19.61 0.30
N HIS A 62 -3.76 19.89 1.58
CA HIS A 62 -4.79 20.35 2.51
C HIS A 62 -4.71 21.87 2.69
N VAL A 63 -5.79 22.50 3.14
CA VAL A 63 -5.82 23.94 3.45
C VAL A 63 -6.23 24.18 4.91
N SER A 64 -5.52 25.07 5.60
CA SER A 64 -5.90 25.44 6.96
C SER A 64 -7.12 26.35 6.97
N LEU A 65 -8.21 25.93 7.62
CA LEU A 65 -9.45 26.72 7.69
C LEU A 65 -9.42 27.85 8.72
N LYS A 66 -8.39 27.90 9.56
CA LYS A 66 -8.16 28.92 10.60
C LYS A 66 -6.67 29.00 10.93
N ASP A 67 -6.25 30.04 11.64
CA ASP A 67 -4.89 30.10 12.16
C ASP A 67 -4.68 28.96 13.18
N ASP A 68 -3.51 28.34 13.16
CA ASP A 68 -3.15 27.21 14.02
C ASP A 68 -1.68 27.25 14.45
N ILE A 69 -1.34 26.54 15.52
CA ILE A 69 0.03 26.32 15.97
C ILE A 69 0.28 24.82 16.06
N TYR A 70 1.08 24.28 15.14
CA TYR A 70 1.46 22.87 15.14
C TYR A 70 2.94 22.70 15.49
N LYS A 71 3.24 21.98 16.57
CA LYS A 71 4.62 21.74 17.05
C LYS A 71 5.46 23.03 17.18
N GLY A 72 4.83 24.13 17.60
CA GLY A 72 5.47 25.45 17.75
C GLY A 72 5.54 26.30 16.48
N TYR A 73 5.11 25.77 15.33
CA TYR A 73 5.03 26.52 14.07
C TYR A 73 3.65 27.17 13.90
N TYR A 74 3.63 28.47 13.64
CA TYR A 74 2.41 29.19 13.27
C TYR A 74 2.02 28.87 11.81
N ILE A 75 0.80 28.38 11.61
CA ILE A 75 0.20 28.04 10.32
C ILE A 75 -0.99 28.99 10.11
N PRO A 76 -0.91 29.95 9.17
CA PRO A 76 -2.01 30.89 8.96
C PRO A 76 -3.21 30.22 8.27
N ARG A 77 -4.41 30.77 8.49
CA ARG A 77 -5.61 30.48 7.71
C ARG A 77 -5.30 30.64 6.23
N GLY A 78 -5.69 29.65 5.43
CA GLY A 78 -5.44 29.61 3.99
C GLY A 78 -4.10 29.01 3.59
N ALA A 79 -3.21 28.67 4.54
CA ALA A 79 -1.98 27.94 4.22
C ALA A 79 -2.29 26.59 3.59
N ILE A 80 -1.53 26.23 2.55
CA ILE A 80 -1.57 24.90 1.91
C ILE A 80 -0.49 24.04 2.57
N VAL A 81 -0.87 22.86 3.04
CA VAL A 81 -0.01 21.90 3.76
C VAL A 81 -0.11 20.49 3.18
#